data_AF-A0A2E7I577-F1
#
_entry.id   AF-A0A2E7I577-F1
#
_cell.length_a   1.000
_cell.length_b   1.000
_cell.length_c   1.000
_cell.angle_alpha   90.00
_cell.angle_beta   90.00
_cell.angle_gamma   90.00
#
_symmetry.space_group_name_H-M   'P 1'
#
loop_
_entity.id
_entity.type
_entity.pdbx_description
1 polymer ?
#
loop_
_entity_poly.entity_id
_entity_poly.type
_entity_poly.pdbx_seq_one_letter_code
_entity_poly.pdbx_strand_id
1 'polypeptide(L)'
;NALQGRNPAATRPWQHVLDVLAGYLCYAEALVSDRMGELPSALNFGPDTESAQSVSWLLDHVIKTLRAEGQKVKDWQHTPEVGPAEAQNLALDASLAAELLGWKPILSPANAAAWTARWHASLFGNTSARYLVESQINAYHDLAAI
;
A
#
# COMPACT_ATOMS: atom_id res chain seq x y z
N ASN A 1 -9.59 -14.98 -18.24
CA ASN A 1 -8.94 -16.16 -17.60
C ASN A 1 -8.80 -15.92 -16.11
N ALA A 2 -8.67 -16.97 -15.29
CA ALA A 2 -8.37 -16.80 -13.86
C ALA A 2 -6.93 -16.27 -13.69
N LEU A 3 -6.70 -15.42 -12.69
CA LEU A 3 -5.36 -14.93 -12.35
C LEU A 3 -4.53 -16.10 -11.79
N GLN A 4 -3.28 -16.24 -12.24
CA GLN A 4 -2.36 -17.27 -11.75
C GLN A 4 -1.40 -16.66 -10.72
N GLY A 5 -1.46 -17.14 -9.48
CA GLY A 5 -0.50 -16.81 -8.43
C GLY A 5 0.68 -17.78 -8.48
N ARG A 6 1.91 -17.25 -8.49
CA ARG A 6 3.15 -18.04 -8.63
C ARG A 6 3.76 -18.47 -7.30
N ASN A 7 3.71 -17.58 -6.31
CA ASN A 7 4.18 -17.85 -4.95
C ASN A 7 3.19 -17.27 -3.92
N PRO A 8 2.07 -17.97 -3.64
CA PRO A 8 1.02 -17.46 -2.77
C PRO A 8 1.46 -17.28 -1.30
N ALA A 9 2.46 -18.05 -0.87
CA ALA A 9 2.99 -18.00 0.49
C ALA A 9 4.01 -16.87 0.72
N ALA A 10 4.49 -16.22 -0.35
CA ALA A 10 5.41 -15.09 -0.23
C ALA A 10 4.76 -13.95 0.56
N THR A 11 5.43 -13.49 1.61
CA THR A 11 5.01 -12.35 2.44
C THR A 11 5.64 -11.07 1.95
N ARG A 12 4.87 -9.97 1.99
CA ARG A 12 5.36 -8.63 1.70
C ARG A 12 4.73 -7.61 2.65
N PRO A 13 5.46 -6.54 3.02
CA PRO A 13 4.94 -5.42 3.79
C PRO A 13 4.12 -4.50 2.87
N TRP A 14 2.87 -4.88 2.55
CA TRP A 14 2.01 -4.10 1.65
C TRP A 14 1.62 -2.75 2.26
N GLN A 15 1.73 -1.69 1.47
CA GLN A 15 1.42 -0.32 1.88
C GLN A 15 0.65 0.41 0.77
N HIS A 16 -0.23 1.33 1.15
CA HIS A 16 -0.89 2.19 0.19
C HIS A 16 0.05 3.28 -0.31
N VAL A 17 -0.05 3.64 -1.59
CA VAL A 17 0.84 4.66 -2.19
C VAL A 17 0.77 6.01 -1.46
N LEU A 18 -0.40 6.38 -0.95
CA LEU A 18 -0.60 7.65 -0.23
C LEU A 18 0.10 7.67 1.14
N ASP A 19 0.25 6.54 1.83
CA ASP A 19 1.03 6.49 3.08
C ASP A 19 2.50 6.86 2.82
N VAL A 20 3.07 6.31 1.75
CA VAL A 20 4.46 6.56 1.34
C VAL A 20 4.64 8.02 0.92
N LEU A 21 3.76 8.52 0.06
CA LEU A 21 3.82 9.90 -0.43
C LEU A 21 3.65 10.93 0.69
N ALA A 22 2.81 10.65 1.68
CA ALA A 22 2.70 11.50 2.87
C ALA A 22 4.04 11.61 3.60
N GLY A 23 4.76 10.49 3.76
CA GLY A 23 6.10 10.49 4.36
C GLY A 23 7.10 11.32 3.57
N TYR A 24 7.05 11.23 2.24
CA TYR A 24 7.92 12.03 1.37
C TYR A 24 7.63 13.53 1.51
N LEU A 25 6.35 13.92 1.59
CA LEU A 25 5.95 15.32 1.74
C LEU A 25 6.33 15.87 3.12
N CYS A 26 6.14 15.11 4.20
CA CYS A 26 6.60 15.49 5.54
C CYS A 26 8.13 15.67 5.58
N TYR A 27 8.88 14.79 4.92
CA TYR A 27 10.33 14.91 4.86
C TYR A 27 10.77 16.13 4.03
N ALA A 28 10.12 16.38 2.89
CA ALA A 28 10.38 17.56 2.07
C ALA A 28 10.10 18.88 2.82
N GLU A 29 9.00 18.93 3.59
CA GLU A 29 8.68 20.08 4.46
C GLU A 29 9.74 20.26 5.55
N ALA A 30 10.17 19.18 6.20
CA ALA A 30 11.20 19.25 7.23
C ALA A 30 12.56 19.72 6.66
N LEU A 31 12.91 19.30 5.44
CA LEU A 31 14.15 19.71 4.75
C LEU A 31 14.22 21.19 4.40
N VAL A 32 13.08 21.86 4.19
CA VAL A 32 13.03 23.30 3.91
C VAL A 32 12.77 24.15 5.16
N SER A 33 12.63 23.51 6.32
CA SER A 33 12.49 24.16 7.61
C SER A 33 13.85 24.43 8.26
N ASP A 34 13.86 25.16 9.38
CA ASP A 34 15.07 25.40 10.19
C ASP A 34 15.70 24.10 10.75
N ARG A 35 15.00 22.95 10.63
CA ARG A 35 15.47 21.62 11.05
C ARG A 35 16.42 20.93 10.06
N MET A 36 16.68 21.51 8.89
CA MET A 36 17.47 20.85 7.83
C MET A 36 18.83 20.30 8.32
N GLY A 37 19.52 21.03 9.21
CA GLY A 37 20.82 20.62 9.75
C GLY A 37 20.78 19.41 10.68
N GLU A 38 19.59 18.98 11.11
CA GLU A 38 19.36 17.88 12.05
C GLU A 38 18.86 16.60 11.36
N LEU A 39 18.54 16.68 10.07
CA LEU A 39 17.93 15.57 9.32
C LEU A 39 19.01 14.72 8.61
N PRO A 40 18.83 13.38 8.58
CA PRO A 40 19.71 12.50 7.80
C PRO A 40 19.51 12.74 6.31
N SER A 41 20.45 12.28 5.47
CA SER A 41 20.31 12.40 4.01
C SER A 41 19.26 11.46 3.40
N ALA A 42 18.89 10.39 4.11
CA ALA A 42 17.95 9.39 3.64
C ALA A 42 17.09 8.86 4.79
N LEU A 43 15.84 8.54 4.46
CA LEU A 43 14.86 7.90 5.33
C LEU A 43 14.18 6.75 4.60
N ASN A 44 13.87 5.68 5.34
CA ASN A 44 13.02 4.60 4.86
C ASN A 44 11.56 4.91 5.18
N PHE A 45 10.68 4.61 4.25
CA PHE A 45 9.23 4.68 4.43
C PHE A 45 8.65 3.32 4.05
N GLY A 46 8.06 2.65 5.03
CA GLY A 46 7.48 1.33 4.89
C GLY A 46 6.51 1.05 6.04
N PRO A 47 5.62 0.06 5.90
CA PRO A 47 4.77 -0.34 7.00
C PRO A 47 5.55 -1.24 7.97
N ASP A 48 5.00 -1.42 9.18
CA ASP A 48 5.62 -2.28 10.18
C ASP A 48 5.82 -3.69 9.64
N THR A 49 6.96 -4.30 9.96
CA THR A 49 7.30 -5.64 9.48
C THR A 49 6.29 -6.69 9.96
N GLU A 50 5.71 -6.47 11.14
CA GLU A 50 4.62 -7.29 11.71
C GLU A 50 3.32 -7.23 10.90
N SER A 51 3.15 -6.20 10.05
CA SER A 51 1.99 -6.05 9.16
C SER A 51 2.11 -6.85 7.86
N ALA A 52 3.24 -7.53 7.62
CA ALA A 52 3.46 -8.29 6.39
C ALA A 52 2.36 -9.33 6.14
N GLN A 53 1.84 -9.36 4.92
CA GLN A 53 0.80 -10.31 4.51
C GLN A 53 1.24 -11.11 3.29
N SER A 54 0.71 -12.33 3.17
CA SER A 54 1.00 -13.18 2.02
C SER A 54 0.36 -12.66 0.73
N VAL A 55 0.89 -13.09 -0.41
CA VAL A 55 0.26 -12.83 -1.72
C VAL A 55 -1.15 -13.42 -1.78
N SER A 56 -1.38 -14.63 -1.25
CA SER A 56 -2.73 -15.21 -1.19
C SER A 56 -3.70 -14.35 -0.37
N TRP A 57 -3.26 -13.86 0.79
CA TRP A 57 -4.06 -12.96 1.63
C TRP A 57 -4.48 -11.70 0.87
N LEU A 58 -3.55 -11.10 0.12
CA LEU A 58 -3.81 -9.90 -0.67
C LEU A 58 -4.84 -10.19 -1.77
N LEU A 59 -4.64 -11.28 -2.51
CA LEU A 59 -5.54 -11.68 -3.59
C LEU A 59 -6.97 -11.93 -3.08
N ASP A 60 -7.10 -12.61 -1.95
CA ASP A 60 -8.39 -12.91 -1.33
C ASP A 60 -9.12 -11.62 -0.90
N HIS A 61 -8.40 -10.66 -0.30
CA HIS A 61 -8.96 -9.36 0.11
C HIS A 61 -9.39 -8.50 -1.09
N VAL A 62 -8.57 -8.46 -2.14
CA VAL A 62 -8.90 -7.73 -3.38
C VAL A 62 -10.11 -8.35 -4.07
N ILE A 63 -10.15 -9.67 -4.27
CA ILE A 63 -11.28 -10.36 -4.91
C ILE A 63 -12.56 -10.17 -4.10
N LYS A 64 -12.50 -10.31 -2.77
CA LYS A 64 -13.65 -10.06 -1.90
C LYS A 64 -14.18 -8.64 -2.06
N THR A 65 -13.29 -7.65 -2.08
CA THR A 65 -13.68 -6.24 -2.24
C THR A 65 -14.29 -5.99 -3.61
N LEU A 66 -13.65 -6.45 -4.69
CA LEU A 66 -14.18 -6.30 -6.06
C LEU A 66 -15.58 -6.92 -6.20
N ARG A 67 -15.81 -8.11 -5.62
CA ARG A 67 -17.14 -8.75 -5.61
C ARG A 67 -18.18 -7.93 -4.85
N ALA A 68 -17.81 -7.34 -3.72
CA ALA A 68 -18.68 -6.45 -2.96
C ALA A 68 -19.04 -5.18 -3.74
N GLU A 69 -18.14 -4.69 -4.60
CA GLU A 69 -18.37 -3.59 -5.56
C GLU A 69 -19.08 -4.06 -6.85
N GLY A 70 -19.65 -5.27 -6.88
CA GLY A 70 -20.44 -5.79 -8.01
C GLY A 70 -19.64 -6.32 -9.20
N GLN A 71 -18.31 -6.42 -9.09
CA GLN A 71 -17.47 -6.94 -10.18
C GLN A 71 -17.56 -8.47 -10.28
N LYS A 72 -17.65 -8.98 -11.51
CA LYS A 72 -17.64 -10.42 -11.80
C LYS A 72 -16.20 -10.94 -11.88
N VAL A 73 -15.63 -11.30 -10.73
CA VAL A 73 -14.23 -11.78 -10.63
C VAL A 73 -14.18 -13.27 -10.28
N LYS A 74 -13.41 -14.03 -11.05
CA LYS A 74 -13.12 -15.46 -10.78
C LYS A 74 -12.10 -15.58 -9.64
N ASP A 75 -12.13 -16.68 -8.91
CA ASP A 75 -11.07 -17.00 -7.96
C ASP A 75 -9.73 -17.15 -8.69
N TRP A 76 -8.65 -16.82 -7.99
CA TRP A 76 -7.29 -17.02 -8.48
C TRP A 76 -6.90 -18.50 -8.38
N GLN A 77 -5.92 -18.91 -9.17
CA GLN A 77 -5.39 -20.27 -9.16
C GLN A 77 -3.91 -20.25 -8.83
N HIS A 78 -3.46 -21.21 -8.02
CA HIS A 78 -2.04 -21.41 -7.78
C HIS A 78 -1.44 -22.20 -8.94
N THR A 79 -0.43 -21.63 -9.59
CA THR A 79 0.37 -22.32 -10.59
C THR A 79 1.80 -22.41 -10.05
N PRO A 80 2.24 -23.58 -9.58
CA PRO A 80 3.57 -23.75 -9.03
C PRO A 80 4.62 -23.42 -10.09
N GLU A 81 5.51 -22.48 -9.81
CA GLU A 81 6.65 -22.18 -10.66
C GLU A 81 7.92 -22.79 -10.03
N VAL A 82 8.70 -23.55 -10.81
CA VAL A 82 10.03 -24.01 -10.41
C VAL A 82 11.01 -22.90 -10.75
N GLY A 83 11.24 -21.98 -9.80
CA GLY A 83 12.14 -20.84 -9.95
C GLY A 83 13.07 -20.68 -8.74
N PRO A 84 14.09 -19.81 -8.81
CA PRO A 84 14.95 -19.51 -7.67
C PRO A 84 14.10 -19.02 -6.49
N ALA A 85 14.49 -19.39 -5.27
CA ALA A 85 13.82 -18.94 -4.07
C ALA A 85 13.88 -17.40 -4.00
N GLU A 86 12.72 -16.74 -4.11
CA GLU A 86 12.63 -15.31 -3.82
C GLU A 86 13.03 -15.06 -2.35
N ALA A 87 13.69 -13.93 -2.10
CA ALA A 87 13.98 -13.50 -0.73
C ALA A 87 12.66 -13.45 0.07
N GLN A 88 12.59 -14.24 1.14
CA GLN A 88 11.33 -14.46 1.85
C GLN A 88 10.84 -13.21 2.58
N ASN A 89 11.74 -12.33 3.02
CA ASN A 89 11.39 -11.09 3.70
C ASN A 89 12.44 -10.01 3.40
N LEU A 90 12.04 -8.98 2.64
CA LEU A 90 12.74 -7.71 2.61
C LEU A 90 11.78 -6.68 3.21
N ALA A 91 12.11 -6.21 4.41
CA ALA A 91 11.34 -5.19 5.09
C ALA A 91 12.29 -4.05 5.47
N LEU A 92 11.81 -2.81 5.35
CA LEU A 92 12.59 -1.63 5.69
C LEU A 92 12.34 -1.26 7.14
N ASP A 93 13.40 -0.89 7.86
CA ASP A 93 13.27 -0.25 9.15
C ASP A 93 12.97 1.24 8.94
N ALA A 94 11.73 1.64 9.23
CA ALA A 94 11.24 3.02 9.11
C ALA A 94 11.25 3.79 10.45
N SER A 95 11.89 3.24 11.51
CA SER A 95 11.89 3.83 12.85
C SER A 95 12.40 5.27 12.86
N LEU A 96 13.40 5.58 12.04
CA LEU A 96 13.98 6.92 11.97
C LEU A 96 13.00 7.95 11.37
N ALA A 97 12.16 7.54 10.40
CA ALA A 97 11.11 8.42 9.86
C ALA A 97 10.02 8.67 10.90
N ALA A 98 9.66 7.65 11.69
CA ALA A 98 8.71 7.78 12.77
C ALA A 98 9.22 8.71 13.89
N GLU A 99 10.49 8.56 14.29
CA GLU A 99 11.10 9.38 15.34
C GLU A 99 11.23 10.85 14.93
N LEU A 100 11.76 11.13 13.74
CA LEU A 100 12.09 12.50 13.33
C LEU A 100 10.89 13.28 12.79
N LEU A 101 9.96 12.60 12.13
CA LEU A 101 8.84 13.23 11.43
C LEU A 101 7.48 12.94 12.09
N GLY A 102 7.41 12.04 13.07
CA GLY A 102 6.14 11.53 13.59
C GLY A 102 5.35 10.73 12.55
N TRP A 103 5.99 10.34 11.43
CA TRP A 103 5.33 9.67 10.32
C TRP A 103 5.08 8.19 10.64
N LYS A 104 3.90 7.71 10.30
CA LYS A 104 3.56 6.29 10.25
C LYS A 104 2.50 6.05 9.17
N PRO A 105 2.42 4.85 8.57
CA PRO A 105 1.27 4.50 7.74
C PRO A 105 -0.02 4.62 8.55
N ILE A 106 -1.06 5.16 7.93
CA ILE A 106 -2.38 5.34 8.54
C ILE A 106 -3.30 4.20 8.08
N LEU A 107 -3.15 3.73 6.84
CA LEU A 107 -3.95 2.63 6.32
C LEU A 107 -3.37 1.28 6.74
N SER A 108 -4.20 0.44 7.36
CA SER A 108 -3.88 -0.98 7.53
C SER A 108 -3.74 -1.68 6.17
N PRO A 109 -3.02 -2.81 6.08
CA PRO A 109 -2.91 -3.58 4.83
C PRO A 109 -4.28 -3.92 4.22
N ALA A 110 -5.29 -4.19 5.07
CA ALA A 110 -6.64 -4.51 4.61
C ALA A 110 -7.33 -3.30 3.99
N ASN A 111 -7.18 -2.12 4.60
CA ASN A 111 -7.71 -0.88 4.05
C ASN A 111 -6.98 -0.47 2.78
N ALA A 112 -5.65 -0.59 2.73
CA ALA A 112 -4.85 -0.33 1.54
C ALA A 112 -5.28 -1.20 0.34
N ALA A 113 -5.47 -2.50 0.57
CA ALA A 113 -5.97 -3.43 -0.44
C ALA A 113 -7.40 -3.08 -0.89
N ALA A 114 -8.29 -2.76 0.05
CA ALA A 114 -9.67 -2.39 -0.24
C ALA A 114 -9.77 -1.07 -1.03
N TRP A 115 -8.97 -0.06 -0.65
CA TRP A 115 -8.89 1.23 -1.34
C TRP A 115 -8.46 1.04 -2.80
N THR A 116 -7.41 0.26 -3.01
CA THR A 116 -6.92 -0.08 -4.36
C THR A 116 -7.99 -0.81 -5.17
N ALA A 117 -8.65 -1.81 -4.58
CA ALA A 117 -9.68 -2.59 -5.27
C ALA A 117 -10.90 -1.74 -5.65
N ARG A 118 -11.38 -0.86 -4.75
CA ARG A 118 -12.50 0.06 -5.01
C ARG A 118 -12.19 1.07 -6.10
N TRP A 119 -10.96 1.59 -6.11
CA TRP A 119 -10.48 2.48 -7.16
C TRP A 119 -10.60 1.80 -8.53
N HIS A 120 -10.12 0.55 -8.64
CA HIS A 120 -10.22 -0.23 -9.87
C HIS A 120 -11.66 -0.58 -10.26
N ALA A 121 -12.51 -0.99 -9.31
CA ALA A 121 -13.92 -1.27 -9.58
C ALA A 121 -14.64 -0.04 -10.17
N SER A 122 -14.36 1.15 -9.62
CA SER A 122 -14.92 2.41 -10.10
C SER A 122 -14.38 2.80 -11.48
N LEU A 123 -13.08 2.59 -11.71
CA LEU A 123 -12.48 2.82 -13.02
C LEU A 123 -13.10 1.92 -14.10
N PHE A 124 -13.31 0.64 -13.81
CA PHE A 124 -14.00 -0.28 -14.72
C PHE A 124 -15.48 0.08 -14.93
N GLY A 125 -16.07 0.83 -14.00
CA GLY A 125 -17.38 1.47 -14.13
C GLY A 125 -17.39 2.77 -14.94
N ASN A 126 -16.29 3.12 -15.64
CA ASN A 126 -16.10 4.35 -16.41
C ASN A 126 -16.07 5.66 -15.59
N THR A 127 -15.80 5.58 -14.28
CA THR A 127 -15.53 6.81 -13.51
C THR A 127 -14.19 7.41 -13.95
N SER A 128 -14.14 8.73 -14.08
CA SER A 128 -12.91 9.45 -14.44
C SER A 128 -11.76 9.14 -13.48
N ALA A 129 -10.63 8.71 -14.02
CA ALA A 129 -9.42 8.43 -13.24
C ALA A 129 -8.97 9.66 -12.42
N ARG A 130 -9.10 10.86 -13.00
CA ARG A 130 -8.76 12.12 -12.31
C ARG A 130 -9.62 12.31 -11.07
N TYR A 131 -10.94 12.16 -11.22
CA TYR A 131 -11.86 12.29 -10.10
C TYR A 131 -11.57 11.27 -9.00
N LEU A 132 -11.26 10.02 -9.38
CA LEU A 132 -10.93 8.96 -8.41
C LEU A 132 -9.64 9.27 -7.63
N VAL A 133 -8.60 9.75 -8.31
CA VAL A 133 -7.34 10.17 -7.66
C VAL A 133 -7.59 11.34 -6.71
N GLU A 134 -8.26 12.40 -7.16
CA GLU A 134 -8.57 13.57 -6.33
C GLU A 134 -9.40 13.18 -5.10
N SER A 135 -10.42 12.33 -5.29
CA SER A 135 -11.27 11.84 -4.19
C SER A 135 -10.48 11.01 -3.17
N GLN A 136 -9.56 10.16 -3.64
CA GLN A 136 -8.76 9.31 -2.76
C GLN A 136 -7.71 10.10 -1.98
N ILE A 137 -7.12 11.14 -2.59
CA ILE A 137 -6.23 12.09 -1.89
C ILE A 137 -7.00 12.82 -0.80
N ASN A 138 -8.19 13.34 -1.09
CA ASN A 138 -9.02 14.03 -0.09
C ASN A 138 -9.41 13.10 1.06
N ALA A 139 -9.86 11.88 0.76
CA ALA A 139 -10.20 10.90 1.79
C ALA A 139 -8.99 10.52 2.66
N TYR A 140 -7.80 10.43 2.07
CA TYR A 140 -6.56 10.17 2.83
C TYR A 140 -6.20 11.35 3.72
N HIS A 141 -6.32 12.58 3.21
CA HIS A 141 -6.09 13.80 3.98
C HIS A 141 -7.03 13.88 5.18
N ASP A 142 -8.32 13.57 5.01
CA ASP A 142 -9.31 13.56 6.10
C ASP A 142 -8.97 12.53 7.19
N LEU A 143 -8.42 11.37 6.81
CA LEU A 143 -7.92 10.37 7.77
C LEU A 143 -6.68 10.84 8.53
N ALA A 144 -5.83 11.65 7.89
CA ALA A 144 -4.59 12.16 8.47
C ALA A 144 -4.80 13.39 9.38
N ALA A 145 -5.94 14.07 9.26
CA ALA A 145 -6.29 15.25 10.05
C ALA A 145 -6.90 14.93 11.43
N ILE A 146 -7.10 13.64 11.75
CA ILE A 146 -7.63 13.11 13.03
C ILE A 146 -6.47 12.58 13.87
#